data_AF-A0A415C4X1-F1
#
_entry.id   AF-A0A415C4X1-F1
#
_cell.length_a   1.000
_cell.length_b   1.000
_cell.length_c   1.000
_cell.angle_alpha   90.00
_cell.angle_beta   90.00
_cell.angle_gamma   90.00
#
_symmetry.space_group_name_H-M   'P 1'
#
loop_
_entity.id
_entity.type
_entity.pdbx_description
1 polymer ?
#
loop_
_entity_poly.entity_id
_entity_poly.type
_entity_poly.pdbx_seq_one_letter_code
_entity_poly.pdbx_strand_id
1 'polypeptide(L)'
;MTLCSCPSGISFTISANGNDSRYIACNLQENSGRIRFTKLHEMGHTMRGHLRDSELAEIEANFWAKYAIAPQVLIEELGLTTIEEISQRFGTSLECASNILNQHANWLRHRHDDEALDASILELYARGLLLERRDEKQADPAQILQ
;
A
#
# COMPACT_ATOMS: atom_id res chain seq x y z
N MET A 1 26.64 -2.60 14.04
CA MET A 1 25.46 -1.94 13.48
C MET A 1 25.62 -1.98 11.97
N THR A 2 24.82 -2.79 11.28
CA THR A 2 24.88 -2.87 9.82
C THR A 2 23.76 -1.98 9.29
N LEU A 3 24.11 -0.87 8.64
CA LEU A 3 23.16 -0.06 7.90
C LEU A 3 22.86 -0.80 6.60
N CYS A 4 21.66 -1.39 6.51
CA CYS A 4 21.18 -1.93 5.25
C CYS A 4 20.86 -0.74 4.33
N SER A 5 21.58 -0.64 3.20
CA SER A 5 21.31 0.28 2.12
C SER A 5 19.97 -0.11 1.47
N CYS A 6 18.88 0.45 1.98
CA CYS A 6 17.56 0.24 1.42
C CYS A 6 17.40 1.05 0.11
N PRO A 7 16.51 0.60 -0.79
CA PRO A 7 16.51 0.99 -2.20
C PRO A 7 16.07 2.44 -2.46
N SER A 8 15.00 2.85 -1.78
CA SER A 8 14.60 4.24 -1.80
C SER A 8 15.45 4.99 -0.77
N GLY A 9 15.99 6.16 -1.10
CA GLY A 9 16.79 6.99 -0.17
C GLY A 9 16.05 7.49 1.08
N ILE A 10 14.94 6.83 1.47
CA ILE A 10 14.04 7.18 2.56
C ILE A 10 13.68 5.99 3.47
N SER A 11 14.03 4.73 3.17
CA SER A 11 13.91 3.64 4.15
C SER A 11 15.27 3.05 4.54
N PHE A 12 15.38 2.45 5.73
CA PHE A 12 16.57 1.72 6.16
C PHE A 12 16.24 0.68 7.23
N THR A 13 17.05 -0.38 7.30
CA THR A 13 16.90 -1.44 8.31
C THR A 13 18.05 -1.35 9.30
N ILE A 14 17.72 -1.36 10.60
CA ILE A 14 18.67 -1.49 11.70
C ILE A 14 18.51 -2.88 12.29
N SER A 15 19.58 -3.67 12.21
CA SER A 15 19.67 -4.98 12.86
C SER A 15 20.43 -4.87 14.18
N ALA A 16 19.79 -5.27 15.29
CA ALA A 16 20.41 -5.28 16.62
C ALA A 16 19.94 -6.51 17.42
N ASN A 17 20.88 -7.25 18.02
CA ASN A 17 20.61 -8.41 18.88
C ASN A 17 19.72 -9.49 18.23
N GLY A 18 19.83 -9.70 16.92
CA GLY A 18 19.01 -10.67 16.17
C GLY A 18 17.61 -10.19 15.81
N ASN A 19 17.25 -8.95 16.15
CA ASN A 19 16.01 -8.31 15.73
C ASN A 19 16.28 -7.28 14.63
N ASP A 20 15.41 -7.27 13.63
CA ASP A 20 15.42 -6.29 12.54
C ASP A 20 14.30 -5.27 12.74
N SER A 21 14.68 -3.99 12.83
CA SER A 21 13.76 -2.86 12.85
C SER A 21 13.89 -2.08 11.55
N ARG A 22 12.80 -1.96 10.79
CA ARG A 22 12.76 -1.17 9.55
C ARG A 22 12.14 0.20 9.81
N TYR A 23 12.83 1.23 9.36
CA TYR A 23 12.42 2.62 9.46
C TYR A 23 12.11 3.17 8.07
N ILE A 24 11.05 3.95 7.99
CA ILE A 24 10.60 4.62 6.77
C ILE A 24 10.47 6.11 7.08
N ALA A 25 11.26 6.93 6.40
CA ALA A 25 11.14 8.37 6.40
C ALA A 25 10.15 8.79 5.31
N CYS A 26 9.30 9.78 5.62
CA CYS A 26 8.37 10.36 4.67
C CYS A 26 8.45 11.88 4.75
N ASN A 27 8.51 12.56 3.60
CA ASN A 27 8.36 14.01 3.57
C ASN A 27 6.90 14.38 3.80
N LEU A 28 6.56 14.83 5.01
CA LEU A 28 5.20 15.22 5.37
C LEU A 28 4.76 16.57 4.80
N GLN A 29 5.64 17.30 4.11
CA GLN A 29 5.30 18.54 3.39
C GLN A 29 4.73 18.30 1.99
N GLU A 30 4.79 17.05 1.50
CA GLU A 30 4.18 16.66 0.23
C GLU A 30 2.65 16.57 0.31
N ASN A 31 2.00 16.45 -0.83
CA ASN A 31 0.56 16.18 -0.85
C ASN A 31 0.23 14.81 -0.22
N SER A 32 -0.93 14.70 0.41
CA SER A 32 -1.34 13.50 1.17
C SER A 32 -1.38 12.22 0.32
N GLY A 33 -1.73 12.32 -0.96
CA GLY A 33 -1.71 11.20 -1.90
C GLY A 33 -0.29 10.66 -2.12
N ARG A 34 0.69 11.55 -2.30
CA ARG A 34 2.10 11.19 -2.43
C ARG A 34 2.66 10.61 -1.14
N ILE A 35 2.33 11.18 0.02
CA ILE A 35 2.72 10.61 1.32
C ILE A 35 2.15 9.19 1.48
N ARG A 36 0.87 8.98 1.14
CA ARG A 36 0.23 7.65 1.22
C ARG A 36 0.89 6.66 0.27
N PHE A 37 1.17 7.08 -0.97
CA PHE A 37 1.87 6.25 -1.95
C PHE A 37 3.26 5.86 -1.47
N THR A 38 4.07 6.81 -1.00
CA THR A 38 5.41 6.56 -0.48
C THR A 38 5.38 5.54 0.66
N LYS A 39 4.47 5.69 1.64
CA LYS A 39 4.34 4.71 2.73
C LYS A 39 4.06 3.30 2.21
N LEU A 40 3.13 3.16 1.26
CA LEU A 40 2.77 1.85 0.70
C LEU A 40 3.86 1.27 -0.20
N HIS A 41 4.59 2.10 -0.94
CA HIS A 41 5.74 1.69 -1.75
C HIS A 41 6.84 1.08 -0.87
N GLU A 42 7.19 1.73 0.25
CA GLU A 42 8.14 1.17 1.22
C GLU A 42 7.63 -0.09 1.92
N MET A 43 6.33 -0.15 2.20
CA MET A 43 5.71 -1.39 2.68
C MET A 43 5.83 -2.49 1.62
N GLY A 44 5.68 -2.19 0.33
CA GLY A 44 5.92 -3.09 -0.78
C GLY A 44 7.32 -3.68 -0.76
N HIS A 45 8.37 -2.85 -0.64
CA HIS A 45 9.74 -3.33 -0.47
C HIS A 45 9.90 -4.25 0.74
N THR A 46 9.22 -3.93 1.84
CA THR A 46 9.31 -4.69 3.09
C THR A 46 8.64 -6.06 2.96
N MET A 47 7.40 -6.09 2.48
CA MET A 47 6.61 -7.31 2.31
C MET A 47 7.22 -8.26 1.27
N ARG A 48 7.91 -7.71 0.26
CA ARG A 48 8.60 -8.49 -0.78
C ARG A 48 10.04 -8.85 -0.41
N GLY A 49 10.52 -8.44 0.76
CA GLY A 49 11.88 -8.74 1.21
C GLY A 49 12.96 -8.12 0.32
N HIS A 50 12.68 -6.97 -0.29
CA HIS A 50 13.67 -6.24 -1.08
C HIS A 50 14.74 -5.67 -0.14
N LEU A 51 15.97 -6.16 -0.31
CA LEU A 51 17.15 -5.77 0.49
C LEU A 51 18.14 -4.90 -0.30
N ARG A 52 17.95 -4.74 -1.61
CA ARG A 52 18.85 -4.01 -2.51
C ARG A 52 18.08 -3.34 -3.64
N ASP A 53 18.70 -2.32 -4.22
CA ASP A 53 18.23 -1.67 -5.44
C ASP A 53 18.24 -2.63 -6.64
N SER A 54 17.08 -2.69 -7.30
CA SER A 54 16.96 -3.21 -8.66
C SER A 54 15.72 -2.64 -9.30
N GLU A 55 15.75 -2.49 -10.62
CA GLU A 55 14.58 -2.04 -11.39
C GLU A 55 13.35 -2.92 -11.14
N LEU A 56 13.54 -4.24 -11.02
CA LEU A 56 12.46 -5.18 -10.72
C LEU A 56 11.85 -4.90 -9.33
N ALA A 57 12.69 -4.66 -8.31
CA ALA A 57 12.22 -4.37 -6.96
C ALA A 57 11.36 -3.09 -6.90
N GLU A 58 11.76 -2.06 -7.64
CA GLU A 58 11.01 -0.80 -7.77
C GLU A 58 9.68 -0.99 -8.52
N ILE A 59 9.67 -1.78 -9.60
CA ILE A 59 8.45 -2.11 -10.35
C ILE A 59 7.47 -2.87 -9.44
N GLU A 60 7.96 -3.87 -8.71
CA GLU A 60 7.14 -4.64 -7.77
C GLU A 60 6.60 -3.78 -6.62
N ALA A 61 7.41 -2.92 -6.02
CA ALA A 61 6.98 -2.01 -4.96
C ALA A 61 5.94 -1.00 -5.45
N ASN A 62 6.15 -0.43 -6.64
CA ASN A 62 5.18 0.45 -7.29
C ASN A 62 3.87 -0.27 -7.62
N PHE A 63 3.94 -1.50 -8.13
CA PHE A 63 2.75 -2.33 -8.37
C PHE A 63 1.98 -2.54 -7.07
N TRP A 64 2.68 -2.96 -6.01
CA TRP A 64 2.09 -3.20 -4.70
C TRP A 64 1.39 -1.95 -4.15
N ALA A 65 2.05 -0.79 -4.20
CA ALA A 65 1.48 0.47 -3.72
C ALA A 65 0.21 0.88 -4.48
N LYS A 66 0.23 0.79 -5.82
CA LYS A 66 -0.94 1.12 -6.66
C LYS A 66 -2.10 0.17 -6.38
N TYR A 67 -1.82 -1.14 -6.32
CA TYR A 67 -2.84 -2.15 -6.08
C TYR A 67 -3.44 -2.03 -4.67
N ALA A 68 -2.64 -1.69 -3.66
CA ALA A 68 -3.13 -1.44 -2.30
C ALA A 68 -4.01 -0.17 -2.21
N ILE A 69 -3.75 0.85 -3.04
CA ILE A 69 -4.57 2.08 -3.07
C ILE A 69 -5.87 1.86 -3.84
N ALA A 70 -5.77 1.27 -5.02
CA ALA A 70 -6.86 1.14 -5.97
C ALA A 70 -6.80 -0.25 -6.65
N PRO A 71 -7.28 -1.30 -5.97
CA PRO A 71 -7.41 -2.63 -6.56
C PRO A 71 -8.26 -2.60 -7.83
N GLN A 72 -7.87 -3.38 -8.84
CA GLN A 72 -8.52 -3.36 -10.16
C GLN A 72 -9.98 -3.77 -10.10
N VAL A 73 -10.31 -4.78 -9.28
CA VAL A 73 -11.69 -5.19 -9.05
C VAL A 73 -12.57 -4.04 -8.53
N LEU A 74 -12.03 -3.10 -7.73
CA LEU A 74 -12.82 -1.96 -7.27
C LEU A 74 -13.02 -0.90 -8.34
N ILE A 75 -12.07 -0.76 -9.28
CA ILE A 75 -12.24 0.11 -10.43
C ILE A 75 -13.44 -0.36 -11.25
N GLU A 76 -13.51 -1.67 -11.53
CA GLU A 76 -14.59 -2.31 -12.28
C GLU A 76 -15.94 -2.19 -11.56
N GLU A 77 -16.00 -2.58 -10.29
CA GLU A 77 -17.25 -2.60 -9.51
C GLU A 77 -17.82 -1.19 -9.26
N LEU A 78 -16.97 -0.17 -9.20
CA LEU A 78 -17.39 1.23 -9.09
C LEU A 78 -17.69 1.88 -10.46
N GLY A 79 -17.43 1.18 -11.56
CA GLY A 79 -17.65 1.67 -12.92
C GLY A 79 -16.80 2.89 -13.28
N LEU A 80 -15.57 2.98 -12.76
CA LEU A 80 -14.69 4.13 -13.01
C LEU A 80 -13.98 3.95 -14.34
N THR A 81 -14.13 4.91 -15.25
CA THR A 81 -13.64 4.77 -16.64
C THR A 81 -12.62 5.84 -17.04
N THR A 82 -12.48 6.89 -16.23
CA THR A 82 -11.59 8.02 -16.51
C THR A 82 -10.50 8.18 -15.46
N ILE A 83 -9.41 8.86 -15.85
CA ILE A 83 -8.27 9.16 -14.97
C ILE A 83 -8.72 10.06 -13.80
N GLU A 84 -9.58 11.02 -14.09
CA GLU A 84 -10.12 12.00 -13.15
C GLU A 84 -10.99 11.31 -12.09
N GLU A 85 -11.88 10.40 -12.49
CA GLU A 85 -12.72 9.62 -11.57
C GLU A 85 -11.87 8.79 -10.61
N ILE A 86 -10.87 8.08 -11.12
CA ILE A 86 -9.95 7.26 -10.30
C ILE A 86 -9.17 8.16 -9.33
N SER A 87 -8.61 9.25 -9.85
CA SER A 87 -7.85 10.23 -9.07
C SER A 87 -8.68 10.80 -7.92
N GLN A 88 -9.92 11.21 -8.20
CA GLN A 88 -10.83 11.76 -7.21
C GLN A 88 -11.27 10.70 -6.19
N ARG A 89 -11.61 9.49 -6.65
CA ARG A 89 -12.13 8.42 -5.80
C ARG A 89 -11.10 7.88 -4.81
N PHE A 90 -9.86 7.73 -5.26
CA PHE A 90 -8.77 7.12 -4.48
C PHE A 90 -7.74 8.15 -3.98
N GLY A 91 -7.87 9.44 -4.33
CA GLY A 91 -6.98 10.50 -3.90
C GLY A 91 -5.53 10.28 -4.37
N THR A 92 -5.34 9.95 -5.64
CA THR A 92 -4.02 9.76 -6.27
C THR A 92 -3.63 10.98 -7.11
N SER A 93 -2.41 11.02 -7.64
CA SER A 93 -2.10 11.94 -8.74
C SER A 93 -2.75 11.45 -10.04
N LEU A 94 -2.91 12.34 -11.02
CA LEU A 94 -3.40 11.97 -12.36
C LEU A 94 -2.45 10.96 -13.06
N GLU A 95 -1.14 11.11 -12.88
CA GLU A 95 -0.16 10.15 -13.41
C GLU A 95 -0.32 8.76 -12.80
N CYS A 96 -0.52 8.68 -11.48
CA CYS A 96 -0.78 7.41 -10.81
C CYS A 96 -2.12 6.80 -11.25
N ALA A 97 -3.17 7.61 -11.37
CA ALA A 97 -4.47 7.19 -11.88
C ALA A 97 -4.41 6.68 -13.33
N SER A 98 -3.62 7.31 -14.19
CA SER A 98 -3.36 6.83 -15.56
C SER A 98 -2.71 5.45 -15.55
N ASN A 99 -1.71 5.23 -14.69
CA ASN A 99 -1.10 3.92 -14.51
C ASN A 99 -2.08 2.87 -13.97
N ILE A 100 -2.98 3.25 -13.07
CA ILE A 100 -4.04 2.36 -12.55
C ILE A 100 -5.00 1.98 -13.68
N LEU A 101 -5.46 2.94 -14.47
CA LEU A 101 -6.39 2.68 -15.59
C LEU A 101 -5.76 1.75 -16.65
N ASN A 102 -4.47 1.91 -16.95
CA ASN A 102 -3.75 1.00 -17.84
C ASN A 102 -3.63 -0.41 -17.27
N GLN A 103 -3.42 -0.54 -15.95
CA GLN A 103 -3.42 -1.84 -15.27
C GLN A 103 -4.80 -2.48 -15.26
N HIS A 104 -5.86 -1.71 -15.07
CA HIS A 104 -7.25 -2.18 -15.14
C HIS A 104 -7.53 -2.82 -16.50
N ALA A 105 -7.15 -2.16 -17.58
CA ALA A 105 -7.31 -2.66 -18.94
C ALA A 105 -6.54 -3.97 -19.22
N ASN A 106 -5.42 -4.19 -18.53
CA ASN A 106 -4.68 -5.45 -18.60
C ASN A 106 -5.34 -6.53 -17.72
N TRP A 107 -5.73 -6.18 -16.49
CA TRP A 107 -6.44 -7.08 -15.57
C TRP A 107 -7.75 -7.60 -16.18
N LEU A 108 -8.52 -6.78 -16.90
CA LEU A 108 -9.73 -7.24 -17.60
C LEU A 108 -9.50 -8.42 -18.56
N ARG A 109 -8.28 -8.57 -19.09
CA ARG A 109 -7.92 -9.68 -20.00
C ARG A 109 -7.59 -10.97 -19.26
N HIS A 110 -7.29 -10.89 -17.96
CA HIS A 110 -6.78 -11.99 -17.13
C HIS A 110 -7.59 -12.21 -15.84
N ARG A 111 -8.65 -11.41 -15.59
CA ARG A 111 -9.41 -11.39 -14.32
C ARG A 111 -9.97 -12.74 -13.87
N HIS A 112 -10.19 -13.68 -14.78
CA HIS A 112 -10.66 -15.02 -14.43
C HIS A 112 -9.63 -15.81 -13.60
N ASP A 113 -8.34 -15.54 -13.79
CA ASP A 113 -7.28 -16.17 -13.00
C ASP A 113 -7.23 -15.60 -11.56
N ASP A 114 -7.78 -14.40 -11.35
CA ASP A 114 -7.73 -13.63 -10.10
C ASP A 114 -9.04 -13.67 -9.28
N GLU A 115 -10.07 -14.39 -9.74
CA GLU A 115 -11.44 -14.32 -9.20
C GLU A 115 -11.52 -14.54 -7.67
N ALA A 116 -10.74 -15.48 -7.12
CA ALA A 116 -10.73 -15.75 -5.68
C ALA A 116 -10.12 -14.59 -4.87
N LEU A 117 -9.09 -13.94 -5.41
CA LEU A 117 -8.46 -12.77 -4.79
C LEU A 117 -9.41 -11.58 -4.87
N ASP A 118 -10.01 -11.36 -6.04
CA ASP A 118 -10.97 -10.29 -6.29
C ASP A 118 -12.18 -10.39 -5.36
N ALA A 119 -12.75 -11.59 -5.19
CA ALA A 119 -13.82 -11.85 -4.25
C ALA A 119 -13.42 -11.52 -2.80
N SER A 120 -12.19 -11.88 -2.41
CA SER A 120 -11.67 -11.58 -1.05
C SER A 120 -11.52 -10.08 -0.83
N ILE A 121 -11.05 -9.33 -1.84
CA ILE A 121 -10.94 -7.87 -1.79
C ILE A 121 -12.32 -7.24 -1.66
N LEU A 122 -13.28 -7.68 -2.49
CA LEU A 122 -14.65 -7.17 -2.44
C LEU A 122 -15.30 -7.45 -1.10
N GLU A 123 -15.11 -8.65 -0.54
CA GLU A 123 -15.58 -8.98 0.80
C GLU A 123 -14.98 -8.05 1.85
N LEU A 124 -13.66 -7.84 1.83
CA LEU A 124 -12.99 -6.92 2.76
C LEU A 124 -13.59 -5.51 2.69
N TYR A 125 -13.83 -4.99 1.49
CA TYR A 125 -14.40 -3.66 1.28
C TYR A 125 -15.87 -3.58 1.69
N ALA A 126 -16.69 -4.58 1.32
CA ALA A 126 -18.10 -4.65 1.71
C ALA A 126 -18.27 -4.76 3.23
N ARG A 127 -17.33 -5.43 3.91
CA ARG A 127 -17.27 -5.51 5.38
C ARG A 127 -16.65 -4.28 6.04
N GLY A 128 -16.37 -3.22 5.27
CA GLY A 128 -15.81 -1.95 5.76
C GLY A 128 -14.39 -2.10 6.29
N LEU A 129 -13.53 -2.86 5.59
CA LEU A 129 -12.19 -3.25 6.03
C LEU A 129 -12.22 -3.97 7.39
N LEU A 130 -13.15 -4.91 7.53
CA LEU A 130 -13.36 -5.72 8.75
C LEU A 130 -13.39 -4.91 10.06
N LEU A 131 -13.97 -3.71 10.03
CA LEU A 131 -14.45 -2.95 11.18
C LEU A 131 -13.37 -2.40 12.13
N GLU A 132 -13.55 -1.13 12.47
CA GLU A 132 -13.06 -0.38 13.61
C GLU A 132 -13.49 -0.98 14.98
N ARG A 133 -13.69 -2.31 15.08
CA ARG A 133 -13.85 -3.09 16.33
C ARG A 133 -12.51 -3.59 16.86
N ARG A 134 -11.55 -2.68 17.00
CA ARG A 134 -10.84 -2.64 18.28
C ARG A 134 -11.76 -1.83 19.18
N ASP A 135 -12.75 -2.47 19.79
CA ASP A 135 -13.34 -1.89 20.98
C ASP A 135 -12.17 -1.58 21.90
N GLU A 136 -12.07 -0.30 22.24
CA GLU A 136 -11.19 0.23 23.25
C GLU A 136 -11.38 -0.60 24.53
N LYS A 137 -10.58 -1.64 24.72
CA LYS A 137 -9.94 -1.75 26.03
C LYS A 137 -8.86 -0.68 26.05
N GLN A 138 -9.32 0.56 26.20
CA GLN A 138 -8.56 1.58 26.87
C GLN A 138 -8.13 0.93 28.18
N ALA A 139 -6.86 0.53 28.26
CA ALA A 139 -6.28 0.23 29.55
C ALA A 139 -6.44 1.53 30.34
N ASP A 140 -7.24 1.46 31.40
CA ASP A 140 -7.39 2.53 32.35
C ASP A 140 -5.98 2.95 32.82
N PRO A 141 -5.56 4.21 32.61
CA PRO A 141 -4.28 4.71 33.09
C PRO A 141 -4.10 4.51 34.61
N ALA A 142 -5.18 4.28 35.37
CA ALA A 142 -5.14 4.00 36.80
C ALA A 142 -4.61 2.59 37.16
N GLN A 143 -4.40 1.68 36.20
CA GLN A 143 -3.82 0.35 36.48
C GLN A 143 -2.29 0.26 36.29
N ILE A 144 -1.62 1.35 35.90
CA ILE A 144 -0.14 1.40 35.79
C ILE A 144 0.51 2.00 37.05
N LEU A 145 -0.29 2.46 38.03
CA LEU A 145 0.18 3.07 39.28
C LEU A 145 -0.47 2.43 40.52
N GLN A 146 -0.40 1.11 40.62
CA GLN A 146 -0.47 0.38 41.89
C GLN A 146 0.67 -0.64 41.99
#